data_AF-A0A377I8L6-F1
#
_entry.id   AF-A0A377I8L6-F1
#
_cell.length_a   1.000
_cell.length_b   1.000
_cell.length_c   1.000
_cell.angle_alpha   90.00
_cell.angle_beta   90.00
_cell.angle_gamma   90.00
#
_symmetry.space_group_name_H-M   'P 1'
#
loop_
_entity.id
_entity.type
_entity.pdbx_description
1 polymer ?
#
loop_
_entity_poly.entity_id
_entity_poly.type
_entity_poly.pdbx_seq_one_letter_code
_entity_poly.pdbx_strand_id
1 'polypeptide(L)'
;MQEDWKSTDLNVDSLWLFGERDKRGKHKNVYHGNFIPQIPYQLIKRYTKEEDTVLDLFMGSGTTLYECENLNRSFIGFDIKMT
;
A
#
# COMPACT_ATOMS: atom_id res chain seq x y z
N MET A 1 -2.92 -14.14 -22.82
CA MET A 1 -4.29 -13.57 -22.75
C MET A 1 -4.09 -12.08 -22.52
N GLN A 2 -4.73 -11.22 -23.30
CA GLN A 2 -4.55 -9.78 -23.17
C GLN A 2 -5.32 -9.30 -21.94
N GLU A 3 -4.63 -8.80 -20.92
CA GLU A 3 -5.27 -8.23 -19.73
C GLU A 3 -6.10 -7.02 -20.15
N ASP A 4 -7.41 -7.08 -19.99
CA ASP A 4 -8.31 -5.96 -20.23
C ASP A 4 -8.18 -4.98 -19.07
N TRP A 5 -7.72 -3.75 -19.34
CA TRP A 5 -7.59 -2.70 -18.33
C TRP A 5 -8.93 -2.33 -17.67
N LYS A 6 -10.07 -2.72 -18.26
CA LYS A 6 -11.38 -2.55 -17.62
C LYS A 6 -11.69 -3.60 -16.56
N SER A 7 -10.90 -4.66 -16.50
CA SER A 7 -11.05 -5.77 -15.55
C SER A 7 -10.10 -5.69 -14.37
N THR A 8 -9.20 -4.70 -14.34
CA THR A 8 -8.35 -4.48 -13.17
C THR A 8 -9.13 -3.79 -12.05
N ASP A 9 -8.75 -4.11 -10.82
CA ASP A 9 -9.18 -3.48 -9.58
C ASP A 9 -8.39 -2.19 -9.26
N LEU A 10 -7.58 -1.70 -10.20
CA LEU A 10 -6.94 -0.39 -10.11
C LEU A 10 -7.95 0.73 -10.32
N ASN A 11 -8.04 1.66 -9.36
CA ASN A 11 -8.76 2.91 -9.53
C ASN A 11 -7.94 3.85 -10.42
N VAL A 12 -8.39 4.08 -11.66
CA VAL A 12 -7.71 4.93 -12.67
C VAL A 12 -8.20 6.37 -12.71
N ASP A 13 -9.13 6.76 -11.84
CA ASP A 13 -9.61 8.14 -11.75
C ASP A 13 -8.53 9.07 -11.18
N SER A 14 -8.62 10.35 -11.52
CA SER A 14 -7.76 11.40 -10.94
C SER A 14 -8.14 11.76 -9.50
N LEU A 15 -9.38 11.44 -9.08
CA LEU A 15 -9.89 11.64 -7.73
C LEU A 15 -10.24 10.29 -7.11
N TRP A 16 -9.48 9.87 -6.10
CA TRP A 16 -9.76 8.65 -5.38
C TRP A 16 -10.73 8.92 -4.22
N LEU A 17 -11.94 8.40 -4.37
CA LEU A 17 -12.96 8.41 -3.32
C LEU A 17 -12.93 7.06 -2.60
N PHE A 18 -12.35 7.04 -1.41
CA PHE A 18 -12.37 5.87 -0.54
C PHE A 18 -13.48 5.99 0.50
N GLY A 19 -14.11 4.85 0.84
CA GLY A 19 -15.02 4.75 1.99
C GLY A 19 -14.26 4.75 3.31
N GLU A 20 -14.75 3.97 4.29
CA GLU A 20 -14.02 3.81 5.55
C GLU A 20 -12.60 3.24 5.34
N ARG A 21 -11.67 3.68 6.20
CA ARG A 21 -10.31 3.09 6.28
C ARG A 21 -10.42 1.57 6.45
N ASP A 22 -9.64 0.81 5.68
CA ASP A 22 -9.56 -0.63 5.89
C ASP A 22 -8.97 -0.95 7.28
N LYS A 23 -9.66 -1.80 8.04
CA LYS A 23 -9.33 -2.21 9.41
C LYS A 23 -8.90 -3.68 9.48
N ARG A 24 -8.85 -4.40 8.36
CA ARG A 24 -8.48 -5.83 8.31
C ARG A 24 -6.98 -6.00 8.57
N GLY A 25 -6.55 -7.12 9.15
CA GLY A 25 -5.13 -7.43 9.31
C GLY A 25 -4.37 -6.60 10.35
N LYS A 26 -3.08 -6.32 10.11
CA LYS A 26 -2.16 -5.68 11.07
C LYS A 26 -2.30 -4.14 11.15
N HIS A 27 -3.41 -3.56 10.69
CA HIS A 27 -3.66 -2.12 10.74
C HIS A 27 -4.03 -1.65 12.15
N LYS A 28 -3.08 -1.68 13.09
CA LYS A 28 -3.27 -0.98 14.36
C LYS A 28 -3.07 0.52 14.13
N ASN A 29 -4.08 1.30 14.48
CA ASN A 29 -4.09 2.76 14.31
C ASN A 29 -3.25 3.45 15.41
N VAL A 30 -2.01 3.03 15.58
CA VAL A 30 -1.14 3.42 16.72
C VAL A 30 -0.41 4.74 16.43
N TYR A 31 -0.30 5.13 15.15
CA TYR A 31 0.48 6.30 14.75
C TYR A 31 -0.39 7.37 14.09
N HIS A 32 -0.33 8.60 14.62
CA HIS A 32 -1.06 9.73 14.08
C HIS A 32 -0.48 10.14 12.71
N GLY A 33 -1.34 10.36 11.72
CA GLY A 33 -0.93 10.78 10.37
C GLY A 33 -0.61 9.64 9.39
N ASN A 34 -0.94 8.39 9.70
CA ASN A 34 -0.84 7.28 8.75
C ASN A 34 -1.89 7.41 7.62
N PHE A 35 -1.49 7.29 6.36
CA PHE A 35 -2.47 7.15 5.27
C PHE A 35 -3.27 5.86 5.39
N ILE A 36 -4.46 5.83 4.78
CA ILE A 36 -5.31 4.64 4.73
C ILE A 36 -4.65 3.55 3.87
N PRO A 37 -4.80 2.26 4.19
CA PRO A 37 -4.14 1.16 3.46
C PRO A 37 -4.51 1.10 1.97
N GLN A 38 -5.68 1.61 1.60
CA GLN A 38 -6.12 1.61 0.21
C GLN A 38 -5.22 2.46 -0.72
N ILE A 39 -4.55 3.48 -0.19
CA ILE A 39 -3.63 4.33 -0.97
C ILE A 39 -2.37 3.55 -1.39
N PRO A 40 -1.54 3.02 -0.47
CA PRO A 40 -0.35 2.26 -0.84
C PRO A 40 -0.71 0.99 -1.63
N TYR A 41 -1.85 0.33 -1.35
CA TYR A 41 -2.32 -0.81 -2.14
C TYR A 41 -2.42 -0.45 -3.63
N GLN A 42 -3.11 0.65 -3.94
CA GLN A 42 -3.30 1.11 -5.32
C GLN A 42 -1.97 1.52 -5.97
N LEU A 43 -1.07 2.18 -5.23
CA LEU A 43 0.22 2.61 -5.75
C LEU A 43 1.15 1.42 -6.02
N ILE A 44 1.31 0.51 -5.06
CA ILE A 44 2.18 -0.67 -5.18
C ILE A 44 1.68 -1.54 -6.34
N LYS A 45 0.39 -1.83 -6.40
CA LYS A 45 -0.19 -2.66 -7.48
C LYS A 45 -0.04 -2.03 -8.85
N ARG A 46 -0.10 -0.70 -8.95
CA ARG A 46 0.05 0.04 -10.21
C ARG A 46 1.48 0.08 -10.73
N TYR A 47 2.46 0.23 -9.84
CA TYR A 47 3.84 0.59 -10.21
C TYR A 47 4.86 -0.52 -9.97
N THR A 48 4.43 -1.69 -9.49
CA THR A 48 5.32 -2.84 -9.23
C THR A 48 4.66 -4.14 -9.67
N LYS A 49 5.45 -5.19 -9.84
CA LYS A 49 5.02 -6.58 -10.04
C LYS A 49 5.24 -7.39 -8.76
N GLU A 50 4.68 -8.59 -8.70
CA GLU A 50 5.04 -9.55 -7.64
C GLU A 50 6.56 -9.77 -7.65
N GLU A 51 7.12 -10.00 -6.46
CA GLU A 51 8.56 -10.14 -6.20
C GLU A 51 9.42 -8.87 -6.40
N ASP A 52 8.87 -7.76 -6.88
CA ASP A 52 9.58 -6.47 -6.87
C ASP A 52 9.84 -6.01 -5.42
N THR A 53 10.83 -5.13 -5.26
CA THR A 53 11.17 -4.52 -3.97
C THR A 53 10.69 -3.08 -3.88
N VAL A 54 9.93 -2.76 -2.82
CA VAL A 54 9.49 -1.40 -2.50
C VAL A 54 10.35 -0.79 -1.40
N LEU A 55 10.84 0.43 -1.60
CA LEU A 55 11.58 1.20 -0.60
C LEU A 55 10.68 2.27 0.02
N ASP A 56 10.54 2.27 1.34
CA ASP A 56 9.86 3.32 2.09
C ASP A 56 10.81 3.89 3.17
N LEU A 57 11.27 5.12 2.95
CA LEU A 57 12.22 5.81 3.84
C LEU A 57 11.54 6.55 5.00
N PHE A 58 10.20 6.56 5.04
CA PHE A 58 9.40 7.23 6.07
C PHE A 58 8.26 6.30 6.51
N MET A 59 8.60 5.05 6.80
CA MET A 59 7.63 3.97 6.92
C MET A 59 6.64 4.16 8.08
N GLY A 60 6.97 4.97 9.09
CA GLY A 60 6.16 5.16 10.29
C GLY A 60 5.76 3.83 10.91
N SER A 61 4.45 3.60 11.06
CA SER A 61 3.89 2.33 11.56
C SER A 61 3.94 1.16 10.57
N GLY A 62 4.52 1.34 9.38
CA GLY A 62 4.71 0.28 8.38
C GLY A 62 3.51 -0.02 7.48
N THR A 63 2.60 0.94 7.24
CA THR A 63 1.40 0.70 6.40
C THR A 63 1.79 0.25 4.97
N THR A 64 2.79 0.88 4.35
CA THR A 64 3.32 0.48 3.03
C THR A 64 3.85 -0.95 3.03
N LEU A 65 4.63 -1.31 4.06
CA LEU A 65 5.27 -2.61 4.14
C LEU A 65 4.25 -3.74 4.29
N TYR A 66 3.18 -3.48 5.04
CA TYR A 66 2.08 -4.42 5.16
C TYR A 66 1.34 -4.62 3.83
N GLU A 67 1.11 -3.56 3.06
CA GLU A 67 0.55 -3.74 1.70
C GLU A 67 1.53 -4.43 0.74
N CYS A 68 2.83 -4.29 0.92
CA CYS A 68 3.82 -5.08 0.18
C CYS A 68 3.68 -6.58 0.52
N GLU A 69 3.55 -6.93 1.80
CA GLU A 69 3.28 -8.31 2.26
C GLU A 69 2.00 -8.87 1.62
N ASN A 70 0.89 -8.10 1.65
CA ASN A 70 -0.38 -8.51 1.06
C ASN A 70 -0.32 -8.72 -0.46
N LEU A 71 0.54 -7.97 -1.15
CA LEU A 71 0.68 -8.00 -2.60
C LEU A 71 1.86 -8.87 -3.05
N ASN A 72 2.51 -9.66 -2.20
CA ASN A 72 3.70 -10.44 -2.57
C ASN A 72 4.84 -9.57 -3.15
N ARG A 73 5.15 -8.45 -2.49
CA ARG A 73 6.33 -7.61 -2.79
C ARG A 73 7.32 -7.71 -1.62
N SER A 74 8.61 -7.75 -1.96
CA SER A 74 9.66 -7.52 -0.99
C SER A 74 9.67 -6.05 -0.58
N PHE A 75 10.18 -5.73 0.61
CA PHE A 75 10.22 -4.34 1.06
C PHE A 75 11.44 -4.02 1.91
N ILE A 76 11.86 -2.76 1.84
CA ILE A 76 12.89 -2.17 2.69
C ILE A 76 12.28 -0.92 3.32
N GLY A 77 12.22 -0.89 4.66
CA GLY A 77 11.63 0.20 5.42
C GLY A 77 12.64 0.87 6.34
N PHE A 78 12.65 2.20 6.35
CA PHE A 78 13.39 3.00 7.31
C PHE A 78 12.46 4.04 7.94
N ASP A 79 12.63 4.29 9.23
CA ASP A 79 12.06 5.46 9.90
C ASP A 79 13.08 5.96 10.93
N ILE A 80 13.16 7.28 11.11
CA ILE A 80 14.06 7.89 12.09
C ILE A 80 13.64 7.60 13.52
N LYS A 81 12.34 7.32 13.73
CA LYS A 81 11.79 7.02 15.04
C LYS A 81 11.66 5.52 15.20
N MET A 82 12.31 4.99 16.21
CA MET A 82 12.09 3.64 16.68
C MET A 82 10.75 3.63 17.44
N THR A 83 9.65 3.35 16.74
CA THR A 83 8.32 3.13 17.34
C THR A 83 8.26 1.88 18.19
#